data_AF-A0A7H4MXN0-F1
#
_entry.id   AF-A0A7H4MXN0-F1
#
_cell.length_a   1.000
_cell.length_b   1.000
_cell.length_c   1.000
_cell.angle_alpha   90.00
_cell.angle_beta   90.00
_cell.angle_gamma   90.00
#
_symmetry.space_group_name_H-M   'P 1'
#
loop_
_entity.id
_entity.type
_entity.pdbx_description
1 polymer ?
#
loop_
_entity_poly.entity_id
_entity_poly.type
_entity_poly.pdbx_seq_one_letter_code
_entity_poly.pdbx_strand_id
1 'polypeptide(L)'
;MHIDVLPAYEERNYTPDIELVGNIAATLNKLSQRIDHQLVLSPQAAEILVDRQHQRELLDRRGAQLNQFALHPLRIVRAMQDIVNSDVTLTVDMGSFHIWIARYLYSFRARQVMISNGQQTMGVALPWAIGAWLVNPQRKVVSVSGDGGFPAIQYGAGDRRTAKS
;
A
#
# COMPACT_ATOMS: atom_id res chain seq x y z
N MET A 1 12.80 4.06 20.91
CA MET A 1 11.61 4.89 21.19
C MET A 1 10.39 4.26 20.53
N HIS A 2 9.32 4.10 21.29
CA HIS A 2 8.03 3.56 20.84
C HIS A 2 6.93 4.60 21.07
N ILE A 3 6.03 4.77 20.10
CA ILE A 3 4.90 5.70 20.18
C ILE A 3 3.67 4.97 19.62
N ASP A 4 2.72 4.66 20.47
CA ASP A 4 1.47 4.00 20.09
C ASP A 4 0.37 4.31 21.11
N VAL A 5 -0.88 3.94 20.79
CA VAL A 5 -2.02 4.01 21.72
C VAL A 5 -1.98 2.91 22.78
N LEU A 6 -1.13 1.89 22.59
CA LEU A 6 -0.87 0.79 23.51
C LEU A 6 0.61 0.76 23.90
N PRO A 7 0.97 0.12 25.02
CA PRO A 7 2.37 -0.18 25.34
C PRO A 7 3.02 -1.12 24.31
N ALA A 8 4.35 -1.10 24.24
CA ALA A 8 5.06 -2.02 23.37
C ALA A 8 4.89 -3.47 23.83
N TYR A 9 4.79 -4.38 22.85
CA TYR A 9 5.00 -5.80 23.10
C TYR A 9 6.50 -6.07 23.10
N GLU A 10 7.08 -6.18 24.29
CA GLU A 10 8.52 -6.41 24.45
C GLU A 10 8.93 -7.79 23.93
N GLU A 11 9.92 -7.81 23.05
CA GLU A 11 10.51 -9.02 22.50
C GLU A 11 12.03 -8.91 22.49
N ARG A 12 12.73 -10.03 22.29
CA ARG A 12 14.20 -10.09 22.28
C ARG A 12 14.87 -9.03 21.39
N ASN A 13 14.23 -8.66 20.28
CA ASN A 13 14.75 -7.70 19.31
C ASN A 13 13.99 -6.36 19.32
N TYR A 14 13.09 -6.15 20.27
CA TYR A 14 12.28 -4.94 20.38
C TYR A 14 12.02 -4.60 21.85
N THR A 15 12.94 -3.85 22.45
CA THR A 15 12.88 -3.33 23.82
C THR A 15 13.08 -1.82 23.79
N PRO A 16 12.01 -1.01 23.71
CA PRO A 16 12.14 0.43 23.58
C PRO A 16 12.72 1.09 24.85
N ASP A 17 13.73 1.95 24.72
CA ASP A 17 14.26 2.70 25.88
C ASP A 17 13.28 3.76 26.42
N ILE A 18 12.37 4.22 25.55
CA ILE A 18 11.39 5.27 25.83
C ILE A 18 10.08 4.88 25.15
N GLU A 19 8.99 4.90 25.92
CA GLU A 19 7.62 4.71 25.43
C GLU A 19 6.78 5.95 25.64
N LEU A 20 6.06 6.36 24.59
CA LEU A 20 5.09 7.46 24.63
C LEU A 20 3.71 6.89 24.31
N VAL A 21 3.07 6.30 25.32
CA VAL A 21 1.75 5.68 25.19
C VAL A 21 0.65 6.75 25.20
N GLY A 22 -0.18 6.80 24.16
CA GLY A 22 -1.30 7.71 24.07
C GLY A 22 -1.71 8.05 22.64
N ASN A 23 -2.43 9.16 22.46
CA ASN A 23 -2.87 9.56 21.13
C ASN A 23 -1.68 9.93 20.22
N ILE A 24 -1.44 9.10 19.20
CA ILE A 24 -0.31 9.25 18.26
C ILE A 24 -0.29 10.65 17.63
N ALA A 25 -1.42 11.14 17.13
CA ALA A 25 -1.49 12.43 16.45
C ALA A 25 -1.14 13.59 17.40
N ALA A 26 -1.68 13.58 18.62
CA ALA A 26 -1.39 14.60 19.63
C ALA A 26 0.09 14.55 20.07
N THR A 27 0.66 13.36 20.24
CA THR A 27 2.08 13.19 20.58
C THR A 27 2.98 13.71 19.48
N LEU A 28 2.72 13.36 18.21
CA LEU A 28 3.48 13.87 17.06
C LEU A 28 3.38 15.39 16.91
N ASN A 29 2.21 15.97 17.16
CA ASN A 29 2.04 17.44 17.15
C ASN A 29 2.87 18.13 18.24
N LYS A 30 2.95 17.56 19.43
CA LYS A 30 3.79 18.12 20.51
C LYS A 30 5.28 17.95 20.22
N LEU A 31 5.67 16.83 19.61
CA LEU A 31 7.06 16.58 19.21
C LEU A 31 7.49 17.54 18.10
N SER A 32 6.68 17.73 17.06
CA SER A 32 7.02 18.60 15.94
C SER A 32 7.21 20.06 16.36
N GLN A 33 6.46 20.53 17.36
CA GLN A 33 6.61 21.87 17.95
C GLN A 33 7.92 22.08 18.70
N ARG A 34 8.66 21.00 19.03
CA ARG A 34 9.93 21.04 19.77
C ARG A 34 11.15 20.75 18.89
N ILE A 35 10.95 20.59 17.59
CA ILE A 35 12.05 20.38 16.63
C ILE A 35 12.42 21.75 16.04
N ASP A 36 13.56 22.28 16.47
CA ASP A 36 13.97 23.65 16.11
C ASP A 36 14.57 23.76 14.71
N HIS A 37 15.05 22.67 14.14
CA HIS A 37 15.73 22.65 12.85
C HIS A 37 15.41 21.38 12.07
N GLN A 38 15.45 21.50 10.74
CA GLN A 38 15.33 20.33 9.88
C GLN A 38 16.59 19.47 9.98
N LEU A 39 16.39 18.16 9.86
CA LEU A 39 17.49 17.21 9.81
C LEU A 39 18.34 17.47 8.56
N VAL A 40 19.64 17.72 8.77
CA VAL A 40 20.63 17.64 7.69
C VAL A 40 21.01 16.17 7.51
N LEU A 41 20.77 15.64 6.32
CA LEU A 41 21.06 14.24 6.03
C LEU A 41 22.56 13.96 6.11
N SER A 42 22.92 12.83 6.72
CA SER A 42 24.28 12.32 6.61
C SER A 42 24.54 11.84 5.17
N PRO A 43 25.82 11.77 4.74
CA PRO A 43 26.17 11.22 3.43
C PRO A 43 25.59 9.83 3.19
N GLN A 44 25.58 8.97 4.21
CA GLN A 44 25.04 7.61 4.13
C GLN A 44 23.51 7.62 3.97
N ALA A 45 22.81 8.49 4.69
CA ALA A 45 21.36 8.62 4.54
C ALA A 45 20.99 9.18 3.16
N ALA A 46 21.78 10.14 2.65
CA ALA A 46 21.60 10.67 1.31
C ALA A 46 21.83 9.59 0.23
N GLU A 47 22.84 8.74 0.38
CA GLU A 47 23.12 7.63 -0.53
C GLU A 47 21.96 6.63 -0.59
N ILE A 48 21.35 6.29 0.56
CA ILE A 48 20.16 5.43 0.61
C ILE A 48 19.00 6.05 -0.18
N LEU A 49 18.80 7.36 -0.10
CA LEU A 49 17.74 8.04 -0.86
C LEU A 49 18.04 8.05 -2.37
N VAL A 50 19.31 8.20 -2.76
CA VAL A 50 19.76 8.13 -4.15
C VAL A 50 19.55 6.71 -4.71
N ASP A 51 19.96 5.66 -4.00
CA ASP A 51 19.70 4.29 -4.44
C ASP A 51 18.20 4.03 -4.53
N ARG A 52 17.42 4.45 -3.53
CA ARG A 52 15.95 4.34 -3.59
C ARG A 52 15.41 5.01 -4.84
N GLN A 53 15.86 6.21 -5.19
CA GLN A 53 15.46 6.91 -6.42
C GLN A 53 15.89 6.13 -7.67
N HIS A 54 17.11 5.63 -7.73
CA HIS A 54 17.62 4.85 -8.85
C HIS A 54 16.79 3.58 -9.10
N GLN A 55 16.43 2.85 -8.03
CA GLN A 55 15.52 1.71 -8.13
C GLN A 55 14.16 2.10 -8.75
N ARG A 56 13.65 3.32 -8.48
CA ARG A 56 12.40 3.81 -9.12
C ARG A 56 12.57 4.01 -10.62
N GLU A 57 13.65 4.67 -11.01
CA GLU A 57 13.91 4.96 -12.43
C GLU A 57 14.13 3.68 -13.23
N LEU A 58 14.77 2.68 -12.64
CA LEU A 58 14.94 1.36 -13.25
C LEU A 58 13.58 0.68 -13.51
N LEU A 59 12.62 0.80 -12.59
CA LEU A 59 11.29 0.23 -12.75
C LEU A 59 10.51 0.92 -13.86
N ASP A 60 10.57 2.25 -13.92
CA ASP A 60 9.88 3.03 -14.94
C ASP A 60 10.41 2.68 -16.33
N ARG A 61 11.73 2.63 -16.50
CA ARG A 61 12.38 2.31 -17.79
C ARG A 61 12.15 0.86 -18.20
N ARG A 62 12.39 -0.10 -17.30
CA ARG A 62 12.21 -1.52 -17.61
C ARG A 62 10.74 -1.86 -17.82
N GLY A 63 9.85 -1.34 -16.97
CA GLY A 63 8.40 -1.53 -17.09
C GLY A 63 7.85 -1.07 -18.45
N ALA A 64 8.31 0.08 -18.94
CA ALA A 64 7.90 0.64 -20.23
C ALA A 64 8.44 -0.12 -21.44
N GLN A 65 9.64 -0.70 -21.34
CA GLN A 65 10.30 -1.40 -22.45
C GLN A 65 9.81 -2.85 -22.65
N LEU A 66 9.10 -3.42 -21.67
CA LEU A 66 8.63 -4.81 -21.71
C LEU A 66 7.42 -4.98 -22.65
N ASN A 67 7.64 -5.13 -23.94
CA ASN A 67 6.57 -5.30 -24.94
C ASN A 67 6.21 -6.77 -25.26
N GLN A 68 6.81 -7.73 -24.55
CA GLN A 68 6.62 -9.16 -24.79
C GLN A 68 5.19 -9.66 -24.53
N PHE A 69 4.85 -10.80 -25.15
CA PHE A 69 3.63 -11.57 -24.90
C PHE A 69 3.81 -12.50 -23.69
N ALA A 70 2.74 -12.69 -22.91
CA ALA A 70 2.76 -12.83 -21.45
C ALA A 70 3.30 -11.56 -20.76
N LEU A 71 2.39 -10.77 -20.18
CA LEU A 71 2.74 -9.50 -19.56
C LEU A 71 3.62 -9.73 -18.33
N HIS A 72 4.81 -9.13 -18.35
CA HIS A 72 5.66 -9.10 -17.17
C HIS A 72 4.97 -8.31 -16.03
N PRO A 73 4.99 -8.77 -14.77
CA PRO A 73 4.32 -8.09 -13.65
C PRO A 73 4.67 -6.60 -13.50
N LEU A 74 5.92 -6.22 -13.75
CA LEU A 74 6.35 -4.81 -13.78
C LEU A 74 5.56 -3.94 -14.75
N ARG A 75 5.18 -4.47 -15.92
CA ARG A 75 4.36 -3.72 -16.88
C ARG A 75 2.96 -3.48 -16.34
N ILE A 76 2.40 -4.48 -15.66
CA ILE A 76 1.08 -4.37 -15.01
C ILE A 76 1.14 -3.31 -13.91
N VAL A 77 2.14 -3.36 -13.04
CA VAL A 77 2.34 -2.35 -11.99
C VAL A 77 2.51 -0.95 -12.59
N ARG A 78 3.30 -0.79 -13.66
CA ARG A 78 3.49 0.50 -14.31
C ARG A 78 2.17 1.05 -14.86
N ALA A 79 1.41 0.23 -15.60
CA ALA A 79 0.09 0.62 -16.09
C ALA A 79 -0.88 0.96 -14.94
N MET A 80 -0.77 0.27 -13.81
CA MET A 80 -1.55 0.60 -12.60
C MET A 80 -1.15 1.94 -11.98
N GLN A 81 0.14 2.29 -11.96
CA GLN A 81 0.58 3.60 -11.47
C GLN A 81 0.01 4.76 -12.30
N ASP A 82 -0.18 4.56 -13.61
CA ASP A 82 -0.76 5.58 -14.49
C ASP A 82 -2.25 5.85 -14.20
N ILE A 83 -2.97 4.87 -13.63
CA ILE A 83 -4.41 4.98 -13.31
C ILE A 83 -4.67 5.31 -11.84
N VAL A 84 -3.83 4.84 -10.91
CA VAL A 84 -4.01 5.02 -9.47
C VAL A 84 -3.42 6.37 -9.07
N ASN A 85 -4.23 7.43 -9.20
CA ASN A 85 -3.90 8.76 -8.67
C ASN A 85 -4.39 8.93 -7.21
N SER A 86 -4.19 10.11 -6.63
CA SER A 86 -4.57 10.44 -5.24
C SER A 86 -6.04 10.18 -4.90
N ASP A 87 -6.95 10.20 -5.88
CA ASP A 87 -8.39 10.05 -5.66
C ASP A 87 -8.90 8.63 -5.89
N VAL A 88 -8.04 7.70 -6.34
CA VAL A 88 -8.39 6.30 -6.55
C VAL A 88 -8.05 5.48 -5.31
N THR A 89 -9.01 4.73 -4.79
CA THR A 89 -8.77 3.68 -3.79
C THR A 89 -8.41 2.38 -4.49
N LEU A 90 -7.38 1.68 -4.02
CA LEU A 90 -6.91 0.40 -4.58
C LEU A 90 -7.14 -0.71 -3.55
N THR A 91 -7.79 -1.80 -3.96
CA THR A 91 -7.92 -3.02 -3.16
C THR A 91 -7.18 -4.16 -3.86
N VAL A 92 -6.38 -4.90 -3.08
CA VAL A 92 -5.44 -5.89 -3.61
C VAL A 92 -5.67 -7.22 -2.91
N ASP A 93 -5.90 -8.23 -3.74
CA ASP A 93 -6.09 -9.62 -3.31
C ASP A 93 -4.74 -10.32 -3.13
N MET A 94 -4.80 -11.57 -2.65
CA MET A 94 -3.60 -12.37 -2.41
C MET A 94 -3.23 -13.25 -3.60
N GLY A 95 -1.91 -13.34 -3.83
CA GLY A 95 -1.28 -14.06 -4.94
C GLY A 95 0.06 -13.43 -5.28
N SER A 96 0.86 -14.04 -6.15
CA SER A 96 2.23 -13.56 -6.43
C SER A 96 2.29 -12.09 -6.88
N PHE A 97 1.24 -11.57 -7.52
CA PHE A 97 1.13 -10.17 -7.93
C PHE A 97 1.09 -9.19 -6.76
N HIS A 98 0.66 -9.60 -5.56
CA HIS A 98 0.57 -8.71 -4.39
C HIS A 98 1.96 -8.18 -3.98
N ILE A 99 3.02 -9.01 -4.11
CA ILE A 99 4.40 -8.62 -3.80
C ILE A 99 4.88 -7.54 -4.77
N TRP A 100 4.57 -7.70 -6.05
CA TRP A 100 4.93 -6.72 -7.08
C TRP A 100 4.22 -5.39 -6.83
N ILE A 101 2.93 -5.41 -6.49
CA ILE A 101 2.18 -4.20 -6.15
C ILE A 101 2.72 -3.56 -4.86
N ALA A 102 2.92 -4.31 -3.79
CA ALA A 102 3.43 -3.79 -2.52
C ALA A 102 4.83 -3.20 -2.63
N ARG A 103 5.68 -3.77 -3.50
CA ARG A 103 7.06 -3.31 -3.69
C ARG A 103 7.16 -2.05 -4.55
N TYR A 104 6.27 -1.90 -5.52
CA TYR A 104 6.47 -0.94 -6.62
C TYR A 104 5.34 0.06 -6.81
N LEU A 105 4.13 -0.20 -6.32
CA LEU A 105 3.03 0.77 -6.41
C LEU A 105 3.07 1.73 -5.22
N TYR A 106 2.97 3.02 -5.50
CA TYR A 106 3.01 4.07 -4.48
C TYR A 106 1.60 4.46 -4.04
N SER A 107 1.45 4.70 -2.74
CA SER A 107 0.27 5.33 -2.17
C SER A 107 0.53 6.83 -2.06
N PHE A 108 -0.40 7.64 -2.54
CA PHE A 108 -0.34 9.11 -2.48
C PHE A 108 -1.02 9.67 -1.24
N ARG A 109 -1.92 8.90 -0.61
CA ARG A 109 -2.56 9.25 0.66
C ARG A 109 -2.66 8.06 1.62
N ALA A 110 -2.85 8.35 2.89
CA ALA A 110 -3.18 7.32 3.87
C ALA A 110 -4.52 6.63 3.52
N ARG A 111 -4.63 5.32 3.81
CA ARG A 111 -5.82 4.49 3.55
C ARG A 111 -6.27 4.43 2.08
N GLN A 112 -5.36 4.72 1.14
CA GLN A 112 -5.65 4.59 -0.28
C GLN A 112 -5.59 3.13 -0.76
N VAL A 113 -4.69 2.34 -0.17
CA VAL A 113 -4.42 0.96 -0.58
C VAL A 113 -4.85 0.02 0.54
N MET A 114 -5.70 -0.95 0.22
CA MET A 114 -6.12 -2.03 1.11
C MET A 114 -5.53 -3.35 0.59
N ILE A 115 -4.65 -3.96 1.38
CA ILE A 115 -3.96 -5.21 1.04
C ILE A 115 -4.04 -6.18 2.23
N SER A 116 -4.41 -7.43 1.98
CA SER A 116 -4.53 -8.46 3.03
C SER A 116 -3.16 -9.00 3.43
N ASN A 117 -2.52 -8.42 4.44
CA ASN A 117 -1.15 -8.82 4.81
C ASN A 117 -1.07 -9.83 5.98
N GLY A 118 -2.14 -9.98 6.77
CA GLY A 118 -2.11 -10.80 8.00
C GLY A 118 -2.38 -12.29 7.76
N GLN A 119 -3.60 -12.62 7.35
CA GLN A 119 -4.04 -14.01 7.14
C GLN A 119 -3.83 -14.51 5.71
N GLN A 120 -3.36 -13.63 4.82
CA GLN A 120 -3.18 -13.91 3.38
C GLN A 120 -4.46 -14.43 2.70
N THR A 121 -5.63 -14.00 3.18
CA THR A 121 -6.93 -14.43 2.66
C THR A 121 -7.11 -14.00 1.20
N MET A 122 -7.47 -14.96 0.34
CA MET A 122 -7.84 -14.73 -1.06
C MET A 122 -9.33 -14.40 -1.18
N GLY A 123 -9.68 -13.59 -2.18
CA GLY A 123 -11.04 -13.18 -2.51
C GLY A 123 -11.54 -11.92 -1.81
N VAL A 124 -10.65 -11.15 -1.18
CA VAL A 124 -11.04 -9.97 -0.37
C VAL A 124 -11.18 -8.68 -1.20
N ALA A 125 -10.53 -8.60 -2.35
CA ALA A 125 -10.36 -7.33 -3.05
C ALA A 125 -11.67 -6.74 -3.57
N LEU A 126 -12.56 -7.56 -4.16
CA LEU A 126 -13.83 -7.06 -4.68
C LEU A 126 -14.79 -6.63 -3.57
N PRO A 127 -15.05 -7.43 -2.51
CA PRO A 127 -15.88 -6.97 -1.38
C PRO A 127 -15.36 -5.68 -0.75
N TRP A 128 -14.03 -5.54 -0.59
CA TRP A 128 -13.44 -4.30 -0.11
C TRP A 128 -13.65 -3.14 -1.08
N ALA A 129 -13.60 -3.39 -2.39
CA ALA A 129 -13.82 -2.34 -3.38
C ALA A 129 -15.26 -1.82 -3.34
N ILE A 130 -16.24 -2.74 -3.22
CA ILE A 130 -17.66 -2.38 -3.06
C ILE A 130 -17.83 -1.54 -1.80
N GLY A 131 -17.29 -1.98 -0.65
CA GLY A 131 -17.37 -1.23 0.60
C GLY A 131 -16.72 0.15 0.50
N ALA A 132 -15.54 0.25 -0.10
CA ALA A 132 -14.83 1.52 -0.28
C ALA A 132 -15.61 2.50 -1.18
N TRP A 133 -16.27 2.00 -2.22
CA TRP A 133 -17.11 2.82 -3.10
C TRP A 133 -18.38 3.27 -2.38
N LEU A 134 -19.04 2.41 -1.61
CA LEU A 134 -20.23 2.77 -0.83
C LEU A 134 -19.95 3.90 0.18
N VAL A 135 -18.75 3.92 0.76
CA VAL A 135 -18.34 5.00 1.69
C VAL A 135 -18.09 6.32 0.96
N ASN A 136 -17.56 6.29 -0.27
CA ASN A 136 -17.23 7.48 -1.05
C ASN A 136 -17.52 7.29 -2.55
N PRO A 137 -18.80 7.38 -2.97
CA PRO A 137 -19.20 7.00 -4.33
C PRO A 137 -18.65 7.95 -5.41
N GLN A 138 -18.22 9.16 -5.03
CA GLN A 138 -17.57 10.11 -5.93
C GLN A 138 -16.12 9.75 -6.28
N ARG A 139 -15.50 8.81 -5.55
CA ARG A 139 -14.12 8.37 -5.78
C ARG A 139 -14.11 7.04 -6.51
N LYS A 140 -13.17 6.90 -7.45
CA LYS A 140 -12.99 5.65 -8.17
C LYS A 140 -12.31 4.62 -7.27
N VAL A 141 -12.67 3.35 -7.47
CA VAL A 141 -12.08 2.22 -6.77
C VAL A 141 -11.60 1.20 -7.79
N VAL A 142 -10.39 0.70 -7.63
CA VAL A 142 -9.79 -0.36 -8.46
C VAL A 142 -9.58 -1.58 -7.59
N SER A 143 -10.10 -2.72 -8.02
CA SER A 143 -9.88 -4.03 -7.39
C SER A 143 -8.93 -4.86 -8.25
N VAL A 144 -7.92 -5.46 -7.63
CA VAL A 144 -6.98 -6.36 -8.31
C VAL A 144 -6.99 -7.72 -7.64
N SER A 145 -7.37 -8.75 -8.41
CA SER A 145 -7.40 -10.14 -8.00
C SER A 145 -6.66 -11.03 -9.00
N GLY A 146 -6.08 -12.11 -8.49
CA GLY A 146 -5.55 -13.19 -9.32
C GLY A 146 -6.67 -14.09 -9.84
N ASP A 147 -6.32 -14.94 -10.79
CA ASP A 147 -7.17 -15.99 -11.36
C ASP A 147 -7.62 -17.06 -10.35
N GLY A 148 -6.88 -17.26 -9.25
CA GLY A 148 -7.33 -18.11 -8.14
C GLY A 148 -8.29 -17.42 -7.16
N GLY A 149 -8.13 -16.12 -6.93
CA GLY A 149 -8.95 -15.35 -5.96
C GLY A 149 -10.25 -14.84 -6.56
N PHE A 150 -10.24 -14.50 -7.85
CA PHE A 150 -11.40 -13.97 -8.56
C PHE A 150 -12.57 -14.97 -8.70
N PRO A 151 -12.35 -16.28 -8.94
CA PRO A 151 -13.41 -17.27 -8.88
C PRO A 151 -13.93 -17.48 -7.46
N ALA A 152 -13.08 -17.43 -6.42
CA ALA A 152 -13.55 -17.53 -5.04
C ALA A 152 -14.52 -16.39 -4.68
N ILE A 153 -14.26 -15.18 -5.21
CA ILE A 153 -15.21 -14.06 -5.17
C ILE A 153 -16.51 -14.42 -5.90
N GLN A 154 -16.41 -15.00 -7.10
CA GLN A 154 -17.56 -15.29 -7.95
C GLN A 154 -18.45 -16.45 -7.45
N TYR A 155 -17.88 -17.45 -6.77
CA TYR A 155 -18.62 -18.60 -6.24
C TYR A 155 -19.11 -18.37 -4.81
N GLY A 156 -18.39 -17.57 -4.00
CA GLY A 156 -18.84 -17.17 -2.68
C GLY A 156 -19.85 -16.01 -2.70
N ALA A 157 -19.81 -15.17 -3.74
CA ALA A 157 -20.66 -14.01 -3.87
C ALA A 157 -21.42 -14.09 -5.21
N GLY A 158 -22.76 -14.19 -5.16
CA GLY A 158 -23.67 -13.99 -6.30
C GLY A 158 -23.66 -12.56 -6.86
N ASP A 159 -22.51 -11.89 -6.81
CA ASP A 159 -22.36 -10.46 -6.53
C ASP A 159 -21.74 -9.67 -7.70
N ARG A 160 -21.73 -10.25 -8.91
CA ARG A 160 -21.53 -9.43 -10.12
C ARG A 160 -22.71 -8.50 -10.41
N ARG A 161 -23.85 -8.69 -9.74
CA ARG A 161 -25.06 -7.85 -9.93
C ARG A 161 -25.02 -6.54 -9.14
N THR A 162 -24.32 -6.47 -8.01
CA THR A 162 -24.30 -5.27 -7.15
C THR A 162 -23.37 -4.17 -7.67
N ALA A 163 -22.32 -4.52 -8.42
CA ALA A 163 -21.42 -3.53 -9.02
C ALA A 163 -22.00 -2.87 -10.30
N LYS A 164 -23.19 -3.26 -10.77
CA LYS A 164 -23.83 -2.77 -12.00
C LYS A 164 -25.01 -1.81 -11.78
N SER A 165 -25.38 -1.49 -10.53
CA SER A 165 -26.47 -0.59 -10.20
C SER A 165 -25.99 0.80 -9.79
#